data_AF-A0AAE8U595-F1
#
_entry.id   AF-A0AAE8U595-F1
#
_cell.length_a   1.000
_cell.length_b   1.000
_cell.length_c   1.000
_cell.angle_alpha   90.00
_cell.angle_beta   90.00
_cell.angle_gamma   90.00
#
_symmetry.space_group_name_H-M   'P 1'
#
loop_
_entity.id
_entity.type
_entity.pdbx_description
1 polymer ?
#
loop_
_entity_poly.entity_id
_entity_poly.type
_entity_poly.pdbx_seq_one_letter_code
_entity_poly.pdbx_strand_id
1 'polypeptide(L)'
;MQKKDLKHRDVETCGTTVFVLRDSGKEIVNMDNLPSKIQDGCYFYWTLEDIAVYVQMLFPNEQLVIYVWEETGLSGWIFKYVSSSDYWVEHGSTKGFA
;
A
#
# COMPACT_ATOMS: atom_id res chain seq x y z
N MET A 1 1.96 7.21 -22.26
CA MET A 1 2.54 6.75 -20.98
C MET A 1 2.10 5.30 -20.78
N GLN A 2 3.02 4.34 -20.84
CA GLN A 2 2.68 2.92 -20.63
C GLN A 2 2.20 2.74 -19.18
N LYS A 3 1.03 2.12 -18.99
CA LYS A 3 0.53 1.75 -17.66
C LYS A 3 1.39 0.58 -17.17
N LYS A 4 2.21 0.82 -16.15
CA LYS A 4 2.99 -0.23 -15.48
C LYS A 4 2.07 -0.98 -14.53
N ASP A 5 2.09 -2.31 -14.59
CA ASP A 5 1.42 -3.12 -13.57
C ASP A 5 2.23 -3.01 -12.27
N LEU A 6 1.58 -2.53 -11.22
CA LEU A 6 2.18 -2.30 -9.91
C LEU A 6 1.70 -3.31 -8.87
N LYS A 7 0.78 -4.23 -9.20
CA LYS A 7 0.19 -5.17 -8.23
C LYS A 7 1.27 -5.99 -7.49
N HIS A 8 2.30 -6.43 -8.21
CA HIS A 8 3.42 -7.21 -7.68
C HIS A 8 4.60 -6.37 -7.17
N ARG A 9 4.43 -5.05 -6.98
CA ARG A 9 5.46 -4.22 -6.35
C ARG A 9 5.52 -4.56 -4.86
N ASP A 10 6.65 -5.06 -4.41
CA ASP A 10 6.95 -5.22 -2.99
C ASP A 10 7.06 -3.85 -2.33
N VAL A 11 6.57 -3.73 -1.11
CA VAL A 11 6.79 -2.59 -0.21
C VAL A 11 7.30 -3.08 1.14
N GLU A 12 8.25 -2.34 1.71
CA GLU A 12 8.74 -2.62 3.07
C GLU A 12 7.64 -2.32 4.09
N THR A 13 7.34 -3.24 5.01
CA THR A 13 6.33 -3.02 6.06
C THR A 13 6.82 -1.97 7.06
N CYS A 14 8.10 -2.01 7.42
CA CYS A 14 8.74 -0.97 8.22
C CYS A 14 8.81 0.33 7.42
N GLY A 15 8.34 1.44 8.00
CA GLY A 15 8.32 2.73 7.31
C GLY A 15 7.20 2.87 6.27
N THR A 16 6.27 1.91 6.18
CA THR A 16 5.08 2.04 5.35
C THR A 16 3.85 2.39 6.18
N THR A 17 3.13 3.41 5.73
CA THR A 17 1.82 3.80 6.26
C THR A 17 0.73 3.59 5.22
N VAL A 18 -0.35 2.91 5.61
CA VAL A 18 -1.50 2.69 4.73
C VAL A 18 -2.67 3.55 5.18
N PHE A 19 -3.07 4.49 4.32
CA PHE A 19 -4.24 5.35 4.52
C PHE A 19 -5.40 4.84 3.67
N VAL A 20 -6.57 4.71 4.27
CA VAL A 20 -7.77 4.21 3.62
C VAL A 20 -8.85 5.29 3.68
N LEU A 21 -9.36 5.68 2.53
CA LEU A 21 -10.59 6.46 2.41
C LEU A 21 -11.70 5.50 1.99
N ARG A 22 -12.81 5.58 2.71
CA ARG A 22 -13.99 4.72 2.54
C ARG A 22 -15.26 5.53 2.67
N ASP A 23 -16.38 4.94 2.26
CA ASP A 23 -17.68 5.64 2.28
C ASP A 23 -18.05 6.12 3.71
N SER A 24 -17.68 5.32 4.72
CA SER A 24 -17.91 5.63 6.14
C SER A 24 -16.90 6.60 6.77
N GLY A 25 -15.80 6.94 6.09
CA GLY A 25 -14.79 7.87 6.62
C GLY A 25 -13.35 7.57 6.20
N LYS A 26 -12.41 7.81 7.12
CA LYS A 26 -10.96 7.62 6.87
C LYS A 26 -10.32 6.82 7.99
N GLU A 27 -9.35 6.00 7.64
CA GLU A 27 -8.64 5.14 8.58
C GLU A 27 -7.16 5.01 8.22
N ILE A 28 -6.32 4.79 9.23
CA ILE A 28 -4.92 4.43 9.06
C ILE A 28 -4.79 2.98 9.49
N VAL A 29 -4.37 2.12 8.57
CA VAL A 29 -4.13 0.71 8.84
C VAL A 29 -2.68 0.56 9.28
N ASN A 30 -2.48 0.08 10.51
CA ASN A 30 -1.14 -0.20 11.02
C ASN A 30 -0.62 -1.52 10.42
N MET A 31 0.47 -1.42 9.67
CA MET A 31 1.14 -2.53 8.99
C MET A 31 1.81 -3.51 9.96
N ASP A 32 2.12 -3.10 11.19
CA ASP A 32 2.70 -3.97 12.23
C ASP A 32 1.76 -5.11 12.65
N ASN A 33 0.46 -4.95 12.43
CA ASN A 33 -0.56 -5.95 12.77
C ASN A 33 -0.83 -6.96 11.65
N LEU A 34 -0.09 -6.86 10.54
CA LEU A 34 -0.26 -7.77 9.43
C LEU A 34 0.25 -9.17 9.78
N PRO A 35 -0.44 -10.23 9.31
CA PRO A 35 0.05 -11.58 9.48
C PRO A 35 1.40 -11.73 8.76
N SER A 36 2.44 -12.15 9.47
CA SER A 36 3.78 -12.28 8.91
C SER A 36 3.81 -13.18 7.67
N LYS A 37 4.15 -12.61 6.52
CA LYS A 37 4.55 -13.34 5.31
C LYS A 37 6.08 -13.41 5.29
N ILE A 38 6.61 -14.62 5.18
CA ILE A 38 8.06 -14.84 5.06
C ILE A 38 8.38 -14.87 3.57
N GLN A 39 9.21 -13.95 3.11
CA GLN A 39 9.80 -13.98 1.77
C GLN A 39 11.32 -13.88 1.91
N ASP A 40 12.05 -14.84 1.36
CA ASP A 40 13.52 -14.92 1.39
C ASP A 40 14.14 -14.76 2.80
N GLY A 41 13.45 -15.29 3.83
CA GLY A 41 13.90 -15.22 5.23
C GLY A 41 13.72 -13.86 5.90
N CYS A 42 13.12 -12.88 5.22
CA CYS A 42 12.80 -11.56 5.75
C CYS A 42 11.28 -11.43 5.97
N TYR A 43 10.89 -10.86 7.12
CA TYR A 43 9.48 -10.70 7.54
C TYR A 43 8.82 -9.41 7.03
N PHE A 44 9.50 -8.66 6.17
CA PHE A 44 9.26 -7.21 6.04
C PHE A 44 8.66 -6.77 4.72
N TYR A 45 8.20 -7.67 3.84
CA TYR A 45 7.71 -7.26 2.53
C TYR A 45 6.29 -7.75 2.27
N TRP A 46 5.48 -6.85 1.73
CA TRP A 46 4.13 -7.12 1.25
C TRP A 46 4.00 -6.56 -0.16
N THR A 47 3.25 -7.23 -1.02
CA THR A 47 2.91 -6.65 -2.33
C THR A 47 1.78 -5.63 -2.17
N LEU A 48 1.70 -4.67 -3.10
CA LEU A 48 0.55 -3.76 -3.16
C LEU A 48 -0.78 -4.52 -3.32
N GLU A 49 -0.80 -5.62 -4.06
CA GLU A 49 -1.97 -6.50 -4.15
C GLU A 49 -2.37 -7.11 -2.80
N ASP A 50 -1.41 -7.64 -2.05
CA ASP A 50 -1.67 -8.21 -0.72
C ASP A 50 -2.27 -7.17 0.24
N ILE A 51 -1.77 -5.93 0.18
CA ILE A 51 -2.30 -4.82 0.98
C ILE A 51 -3.74 -4.52 0.58
N ALA A 52 -4.03 -4.44 -0.73
CA ALA A 52 -5.41 -4.21 -1.19
C ALA A 52 -6.35 -5.31 -0.71
N VAL A 53 -5.96 -6.58 -0.84
CA VAL A 53 -6.75 -7.73 -0.40
C VAL A 53 -7.01 -7.67 1.10
N TYR A 54 -5.97 -7.43 1.91
CA TYR A 54 -6.12 -7.34 3.36
C TYR A 54 -7.05 -6.20 3.78
N VAL A 55 -6.88 -5.01 3.21
CA VAL A 55 -7.73 -3.85 3.54
C VAL A 55 -9.19 -4.09 3.09
N GLN A 56 -9.42 -4.76 1.96
CA GLN A 56 -10.77 -5.15 1.52
C GLN A 56 -11.42 -6.17 2.48
N MET A 57 -10.63 -7.04 3.11
CA MET A 57 -11.13 -7.95 4.15
C MET A 57 -11.52 -7.22 5.43
N LEU A 58 -10.83 -6.12 5.78
CA LEU A 58 -11.17 -5.29 6.95
C LEU A 58 -12.47 -4.50 6.75
N PHE A 59 -12.74 -4.04 5.52
CA PHE A 59 -13.88 -3.20 5.17
C PHE A 59 -14.72 -3.82 4.06
N PRO A 60 -15.37 -4.97 4.32
CA PRO A 60 -16.13 -5.67 3.30
C PRO A 60 -17.31 -4.81 2.83
N ASN A 61 -17.52 -4.75 1.52
CA ASN A 61 -18.62 -4.04 0.85
C ASN A 61 -18.52 -2.50 0.82
N GLU A 62 -17.40 -1.90 1.20
CA GLU A 62 -17.17 -0.46 1.00
C GLU A 62 -16.37 -0.19 -0.28
N GLN A 63 -16.60 0.97 -0.91
CA GLN A 63 -15.67 1.48 -1.92
C GLN A 63 -14.44 2.05 -1.21
N LEU A 64 -13.25 1.63 -1.64
CA LEU A 64 -11.99 1.95 -1.00
C LEU A 64 -11.08 2.71 -1.95
N VAL A 65 -10.50 3.79 -1.44
CA VAL A 65 -9.30 4.43 -2.02
C VAL A 65 -8.17 4.23 -1.02
N ILE A 66 -7.16 3.46 -1.41
CA ILE A 66 -6.03 3.10 -0.55
C ILE A 66 -4.81 3.87 -1.02
N TYR A 67 -4.14 4.54 -0.09
CA TYR A 67 -2.82 5.13 -0.30
C TYR A 67 -1.80 4.36 0.51
N VAL A 68 -0.76 3.89 -0.14
CA VAL A 68 0.41 3.25 0.49
C VAL A 68 1.56 4.24 0.38
N TRP A 69 1.98 4.78 1.52
CA TRP A 69 3.17 5.62 1.59
C TRP A 69 4.31 4.77 2.15
N GLU A 70 5.28 4.47 1.29
CA GLU A 70 6.50 3.74 1.62
C GLU A 70 7.66 4.76 1.70
N GLU A 71 8.41 4.76 2.80
CA GLU A 71 9.69 5.46 2.89
C GLU A 71 10.84 4.46 3.02
N THR A 72 11.76 4.45 2.04
CA THR A 72 13.01 3.68 2.14
C THR A 72 14.22 4.61 2.01
N GLY A 73 15.02 4.66 3.08
CA GLY A 73 16.18 5.53 3.18
C GLY A 73 15.85 7.00 2.96
N LEU A 74 16.34 7.57 1.84
CA LEU A 74 16.12 8.97 1.46
C LEU A 74 15.08 9.12 0.33
N SER A 75 14.26 8.12 0.08
CA SER A 75 13.24 8.17 -0.97
C SER A 75 11.90 7.70 -0.43
N GLY A 76 10.85 8.37 -0.87
CA GLY A 76 9.48 7.99 -0.54
C GLY A 76 8.65 7.81 -1.80
N TRP A 77 7.70 6.89 -1.76
CA TRP A 77 6.75 6.65 -2.83
C TRP A 77 5.34 6.58 -2.26
N ILE A 78 4.39 7.14 -3.00
CA ILE A 78 2.97 7.07 -2.69
C ILE A 78 2.31 6.31 -3.83
N PHE A 79 1.74 5.15 -3.50
CA PHE A 79 0.92 4.36 -4.41
C PHE A 79 -0.54 4.57 -4.07
N LYS A 80 -1.39 4.64 -5.09
CA LYS A 80 -2.84 4.79 -4.94
C LYS A 80 -3.56 3.63 -5.62
N TYR A 81 -4.51 3.06 -4.90
CA TYR A 81 -5.47 2.08 -5.39
C TYR A 81 -6.88 2.63 -5.30
N VAL A 82 -7.72 2.25 -6.26
CA VAL A 82 -9.16 2.53 -6.26
C VAL A 82 -9.92 1.25 -6.56
N SER A 83 -10.69 0.76 -5.59
CA SER A 83 -11.38 -0.54 -5.67
C SER A 83 -12.36 -0.65 -6.84
N SER A 84 -13.06 0.44 -7.20
CA SER A 84 -14.00 0.45 -8.33
C SER A 84 -13.36 0.14 -9.68
N SER A 85 -12.05 0.28 -9.77
CA SER A 85 -11.28 0.16 -10.99
C SER A 85 -10.17 -0.88 -10.93
N ASP A 86 -9.98 -1.47 -9.75
CA ASP A 86 -9.00 -2.51 -9.43
C ASP A 86 -7.60 -2.26 -10.01
N TYR A 87 -7.10 -1.04 -9.90
CA TYR A 87 -5.78 -0.67 -10.40
C TYR A 87 -4.98 0.14 -9.40
N TRP A 88 -3.67 -0.04 -9.48
CA TRP A 88 -2.66 0.75 -8.78
C TRP A 88 -2.04 1.79 -9.71
N VAL A 89 -1.78 2.97 -9.19
CA VAL A 89 -0.95 4.00 -9.83
C VAL A 89 0.07 4.55 -8.84
N GLU A 90 1.25 4.88 -9.33
CA GLU A 90 2.16 5.76 -8.62
C GLU A 90 1.53 7.16 -8.58
N HIS A 91 1.27 7.66 -7.38
CA HIS A 91 0.61 8.95 -7.16
C HIS A 91 1.62 10.07 -6.95
N GLY A 92 2.76 9.77 -6.34
CA GLY A 92 3.84 10.71 -6.13
C GLY A 92 5.09 10.03 -5.59
N SER A 93 6.22 10.71 -5.68
CA SER A 93 7.46 10.30 -5.05
C SER A 93 8.18 11.51 -4.46
N THR A 94 8.90 11.28 -3.37
CA THR A 94 9.75 12.25 -2.71
C THR A 94 11.20 11.76 -2.78
N LYS A 95 12.12 12.71 -2.89
CA LYS A 95 13.55 12.46 -2.65
C LYS A 95 13.96 13.34 -1.49
N GLY A 96 14.37 12.71 -0.40
CA GLY A 96 15.06 13.37 0.69
C GLY A 96 16.36 14.00 0.20
N PHE A 97 16.65 15.20 0.68
CA PHE A 97 17.98 15.78 0.59
C PHE A 97 18.77 15.28 1.81
N ALA A 98 19.81 14.48 1.58
CA ALA A 98 20.86 14.29 2.58
C ALA A 98 21.94 15.37 2.40
#